data_AF-A0AAX6FT33-F1
#
_entry.id   AF-A0AAX6FT33-F1
#
_cell.length_a   1.000
_cell.length_b   1.000
_cell.length_c   1.000
_cell.angle_alpha   90.00
_cell.angle_beta   90.00
_cell.angle_gamma   90.00
#
_symmetry.space_group_name_H-M   'P 1'
#
loop_
_entity.id
_entity.type
_entity.pdbx_description
1 polymer ?
#
loop_
_entity_poly.entity_id
_entity_poly.type
_entity_poly.pdbx_seq_one_letter_code
_entity_poly.pdbx_strand_id
1 'polypeptide(L)'
;MASWVLSECCGVRPFSFHRPKPAPRPANPNLLRVRVLPSSPIPIKPSGRPIYWPLKVIAPPSVVQLEEVGKDKNVSGSDSGRVQEEEEEEAAAFDPGTPPPFGLAEIRAAIPKHCWVKDTWRSMSYVARDVVVVAALAVAAARVDSWLVWPLYWAAQGTMFWALFVLGHDCGHGSFSSDLKLNSVVGHFLHSSILVPYHGWRISHRTHHQNHGHVENDESWHPLPEKIYRGLDFVTKKLRFSLPFPMLAYPFYLWSRSPGKKGSHFHPSSDLFLPNEKKDVITSTACWSAMVAILAGLTWFMGPLQMLKLYFIPYWVFVMWLDFVTYLHHHGHEEKLPWYRGKEWSYLRGGLTTIDRDYGWINNIHHDIGTHVIHHLFPQIPHYNLIEATEAARPVLGKYYREPEKSGPLPFHLLGVLARSLRIDHFVSDTGGIVYYQPDPQLSQQEK
;
A
#
# COMPACT_ATOMS: atom_id res chain seq x y z
N MET A 1 -13.92 -22.04 60.70
CA MET A 1 -14.87 -23.17 60.85
C MET A 1 -15.62 -23.32 59.54
N ALA A 2 -15.71 -24.56 59.04
CA ALA A 2 -16.37 -25.05 57.80
C ALA A 2 -15.77 -24.54 56.48
N SER A 3 -15.10 -25.29 55.59
CA SER A 3 -14.96 -26.73 55.28
C SER A 3 -16.19 -27.45 54.73
N TRP A 4 -15.98 -28.12 53.56
CA TRP A 4 -16.77 -29.16 52.85
C TRP A 4 -17.94 -28.61 52.02
N VAL A 5 -18.08 -28.95 50.72
CA VAL A 5 -18.31 -30.29 50.08
C VAL A 5 -17.73 -30.26 48.63
N LEU A 6 -16.77 -31.11 48.25
CA LEU A 6 -16.87 -32.41 47.50
C LEU A 6 -17.71 -32.33 46.19
N SER A 7 -17.40 -32.97 45.06
CA SER A 7 -16.61 -34.17 44.80
C SER A 7 -16.22 -34.30 43.32
N GLU A 8 -15.17 -35.09 43.15
CA GLU A 8 -14.47 -35.67 42.00
C GLU A 8 -15.29 -36.22 40.82
N CYS A 9 -14.66 -36.21 39.64
CA CYS A 9 -14.60 -37.37 38.73
C CYS A 9 -13.38 -37.27 37.77
N CYS A 10 -12.50 -38.28 37.85
CA CYS A 10 -11.67 -38.85 36.78
C CYS A 10 -10.50 -38.05 36.15
N GLY A 11 -9.33 -38.16 36.80
CA GLY A 11 -8.20 -38.96 36.28
C GLY A 11 -7.45 -38.53 35.01
N VAL A 12 -6.31 -37.85 35.17
CA VAL A 12 -5.16 -37.93 34.25
C VAL A 12 -3.85 -37.89 35.06
N ARG A 13 -3.02 -38.94 34.94
CA ARG A 13 -1.66 -39.02 35.53
C ARG A 13 -0.69 -38.10 34.76
N PRO A 14 0.32 -37.48 35.41
CA PRO A 14 1.34 -36.70 34.71
C PRO A 14 2.32 -37.60 33.94
N PHE A 15 2.64 -37.18 32.71
CA PHE A 15 3.59 -37.85 31.81
C PHE A 15 5.01 -37.90 32.40
N SER A 16 5.61 -39.10 32.36
CA SER A 16 7.01 -39.33 32.71
C SER A 16 7.92 -38.91 31.55
N PHE A 17 8.83 -37.95 31.80
CA PHE A 17 9.83 -37.48 30.86
C PHE A 17 10.94 -38.55 30.71
N HIS A 18 10.94 -39.31 29.62
CA HIS A 18 12.07 -40.15 29.25
C HIS A 18 13.12 -39.34 28.47
N ARG A 19 14.26 -39.05 29.13
CA ARG A 19 15.48 -38.61 28.44
C ARG A 19 16.19 -39.83 27.85
N PRO A 20 16.46 -39.90 26.53
CA PRO A 20 17.35 -40.93 26.00
C PRO A 20 18.81 -40.63 26.41
N LYS A 21 19.47 -41.63 27.00
CA LYS A 21 20.93 -41.65 27.21
C LYS A 21 21.64 -41.89 25.87
N PRO A 22 22.85 -41.36 25.65
CA PRO A 22 23.58 -41.51 24.40
C PRO A 22 24.14 -42.94 24.25
N ALA A 23 24.00 -43.52 23.06
CA ALA A 23 24.64 -44.78 22.68
C ALA A 23 26.07 -44.54 22.14
N PRO A 24 27.00 -45.50 22.31
CA PRO A 24 28.43 -45.31 22.04
C PRO A 24 28.78 -45.40 20.55
N ARG A 25 29.81 -44.64 20.14
CA ARG A 25 30.44 -44.70 18.81
C ARG A 25 31.16 -46.04 18.59
N PRO A 26 31.06 -46.66 17.40
CA PRO A 26 32.09 -47.58 16.93
C PRO A 26 33.13 -46.83 16.09
N ALA A 27 34.39 -47.09 16.40
CA ALA A 27 35.54 -46.77 15.59
C ALA A 27 35.81 -47.92 14.61
N ASN A 28 35.92 -47.63 13.31
CA ASN A 28 37.06 -48.08 12.52
C ASN A 28 37.13 -47.37 11.15
N PRO A 29 38.33 -47.01 10.67
CA PRO A 29 38.55 -46.29 9.42
C PRO A 29 38.81 -47.27 8.27
N ASN A 30 38.37 -46.91 7.05
CA ASN A 30 38.97 -47.22 5.74
C ASN A 30 37.92 -46.94 4.64
N LEU A 31 38.08 -45.82 3.91
CA LEU A 31 38.75 -45.72 2.60
C LEU A 31 37.77 -45.85 1.42
N LEU A 32 37.25 -44.72 0.94
CA LEU A 32 36.92 -44.54 -0.48
C LEU A 32 37.44 -43.18 -0.95
N ARG A 33 38.49 -43.26 -1.75
CA ARG A 33 39.29 -42.19 -2.33
C ARG A 33 38.57 -41.71 -3.60
N VAL A 34 37.97 -40.53 -3.60
CA VAL A 34 37.41 -39.93 -4.82
C VAL A 34 38.51 -39.13 -5.54
N ARG A 35 38.79 -39.57 -6.77
CA ARG A 35 39.71 -38.95 -7.72
C ARG A 35 39.09 -37.63 -8.22
N VAL A 36 39.80 -36.51 -8.07
CA VAL A 36 39.50 -35.26 -8.77
C VAL A 36 40.25 -35.29 -10.11
N LEU A 37 39.53 -35.15 -11.22
CA LEU A 37 40.08 -34.85 -12.54
C LEU A 37 39.54 -33.47 -12.99
N PRO A 38 40.36 -32.64 -13.65
CA PRO A 38 39.98 -31.30 -14.05
C PRO A 38 39.28 -31.32 -15.41
N SER A 39 38.25 -30.49 -15.60
CA SER A 39 37.71 -30.19 -16.93
C SER A 39 37.39 -28.71 -17.10
N SER A 40 37.94 -28.16 -18.17
CA SER A 40 37.88 -26.79 -18.65
C SER A 40 36.45 -26.35 -19.04
N PRO A 41 36.18 -25.03 -19.12
CA PRO A 41 34.84 -24.50 -19.31
C PRO A 41 34.36 -24.58 -20.77
N ILE A 42 33.12 -25.03 -20.96
CA ILE A 42 32.36 -24.96 -22.21
C ILE A 42 31.52 -23.66 -22.19
N PRO A 43 31.51 -22.84 -23.25
CA PRO A 43 30.73 -21.61 -23.29
C PRO A 43 29.25 -21.91 -23.59
N ILE A 44 28.36 -21.61 -22.64
CA ILE A 44 26.92 -21.62 -22.84
C ILE A 44 26.49 -20.22 -23.30
N LYS A 45 26.03 -20.09 -24.55
CA LYS A 45 25.34 -18.89 -25.05
C LYS A 45 23.96 -18.79 -24.40
N PRO A 46 23.57 -17.64 -23.81
CA PRO A 46 22.20 -17.44 -23.37
C PRO A 46 21.34 -17.04 -24.57
N SER A 47 20.60 -18.00 -25.14
CA SER A 47 19.46 -17.70 -26.01
C SER A 47 18.22 -17.50 -25.13
N GLY A 48 18.07 -16.29 -24.57
CA GLY A 48 16.86 -15.86 -23.87
C GLY A 48 16.48 -14.47 -24.37
N ARG A 49 15.49 -14.39 -25.27
CA ARG A 49 14.88 -13.11 -25.63
C ARG A 49 14.11 -12.57 -24.41
N PRO A 50 14.32 -11.33 -23.97
CA PRO A 50 13.45 -10.71 -22.98
C PRO A 50 12.05 -10.54 -23.57
N ILE A 51 11.05 -11.13 -22.91
CA ILE A 51 9.64 -10.90 -23.22
C ILE A 51 9.27 -9.54 -22.63
N TYR A 52 9.29 -8.51 -23.47
CA TYR A 52 8.68 -7.22 -23.16
C TYR A 52 7.16 -7.34 -23.27
N TRP A 53 6.44 -6.99 -22.21
CA TRP A 53 5.00 -6.75 -22.29
C TRP A 53 4.78 -5.40 -22.99
N PRO A 54 4.19 -5.33 -24.19
CA PRO A 54 3.83 -4.05 -24.77
C PRO A 54 2.67 -3.47 -23.96
N LEU A 55 2.87 -2.31 -23.36
CA LEU A 55 1.79 -1.43 -22.92
C LEU A 55 0.90 -1.16 -24.15
N LYS A 56 -0.25 -1.82 -24.25
CA LYS A 56 -1.30 -1.44 -25.20
C LYS A 56 -2.07 -0.27 -24.61
N VAL A 57 -1.54 0.93 -24.80
CA VAL A 57 -2.32 2.17 -24.68
C VAL A 57 -2.96 2.39 -26.06
N ILE A 58 -4.30 2.41 -26.11
CA ILE A 58 -5.03 2.75 -27.32
C ILE A 58 -5.00 4.28 -27.45
N ALA A 59 -4.16 4.81 -28.33
CA ALA A 59 -4.20 6.21 -28.74
C ALA A 59 -5.03 6.37 -30.03
N PRO A 60 -5.89 7.40 -30.17
CA PRO A 60 -6.55 7.72 -31.43
C PRO A 60 -5.58 8.36 -32.45
N PRO A 61 -5.86 8.26 -33.76
CA PRO A 61 -4.91 8.65 -34.80
C PRO A 61 -4.95 10.14 -35.15
N SER A 62 -3.83 10.58 -35.74
CA SER A 62 -3.60 11.79 -36.56
C SER A 62 -3.59 13.16 -35.89
N VAL A 63 -2.39 13.78 -35.85
CA VAL A 63 -2.22 15.23 -35.90
C VAL A 63 -1.59 15.56 -37.25
N VAL A 64 -2.26 16.45 -37.96
CA VAL A 64 -1.90 17.02 -39.26
C VAL A 64 -0.65 17.88 -39.09
N GLN A 65 0.35 17.70 -39.97
CA GLN A 65 1.48 18.61 -40.12
C GLN A 65 0.99 19.93 -40.72
N LEU A 66 1.29 21.03 -40.04
CA LEU A 66 1.31 22.36 -40.65
C LEU A 66 2.77 22.83 -40.66
N GLU A 67 3.34 22.87 -41.86
CA GLU A 67 4.45 23.75 -42.20
C GLU A 67 3.92 25.19 -42.23
N GLU A 68 4.72 26.16 -41.80
CA GLU A 68 5.04 27.38 -42.56
C GLU A 68 6.13 28.18 -41.81
N VAL A 69 7.30 28.37 -42.43
CA VAL A 69 7.77 29.59 -43.12
C VAL A 69 8.55 30.53 -42.20
N GLY A 70 9.84 30.67 -42.50
CA GLY A 70 10.75 31.60 -41.85
C GLY A 70 10.45 33.05 -42.20
N LYS A 71 10.80 33.95 -41.27
CA LYS A 71 10.99 35.37 -41.56
C LYS A 71 11.95 36.00 -40.57
N ASP A 72 13.14 36.34 -41.06
CA ASP A 72 14.05 37.28 -40.43
C ASP A 72 13.37 38.64 -40.25
N LYS A 73 13.50 39.25 -39.06
CA LYS A 73 13.62 40.70 -38.88
C LYS A 73 14.39 41.05 -37.60
N ASN A 74 15.52 41.74 -37.79
CA ASN A 74 16.16 42.61 -36.81
C ASN A 74 15.16 43.68 -36.32
N VAL A 75 15.03 43.87 -35.00
CA VAL A 75 14.77 45.18 -34.37
C VAL A 75 15.37 45.18 -32.95
N SER A 76 16.16 46.21 -32.69
CA SER A 76 16.64 46.69 -31.40
C SER A 76 15.52 47.20 -30.49
N GLY A 77 15.51 46.86 -29.19
CA GLY A 77 14.72 47.62 -28.21
C GLY A 77 14.38 46.89 -26.90
N SER A 78 14.80 47.51 -25.80
CA SER A 78 14.35 47.37 -24.40
C SER A 78 14.29 45.97 -23.76
N ASP A 79 15.31 45.71 -22.95
CA ASP A 79 15.47 44.60 -21.99
C ASP A 79 14.59 44.74 -20.72
N SER A 80 13.48 45.48 -20.79
CA SER A 80 12.61 45.74 -19.62
C SER A 80 11.23 45.09 -19.70
N GLY A 81 10.85 44.50 -20.84
CA GLY A 81 9.56 43.80 -21.01
C GLY A 81 9.62 42.31 -20.65
N ARG A 82 10.79 41.68 -20.78
CA ARG A 82 10.97 40.24 -20.52
C ARG A 82 10.95 39.91 -19.03
N VAL A 83 11.46 40.82 -18.19
CA VAL A 83 11.41 40.69 -16.73
C VAL A 83 9.99 40.92 -16.21
N GLN A 84 9.20 41.80 -16.85
CA GLN A 84 7.81 42.04 -16.49
C GLN A 84 6.85 40.92 -16.94
N GLU A 85 7.07 40.29 -18.09
CA GLU A 85 6.28 39.12 -18.51
C GLU A 85 6.58 37.89 -17.63
N GLU A 86 7.84 37.70 -17.20
CA GLU A 86 8.21 36.63 -16.25
C GLU A 86 7.69 36.91 -14.82
N GLU A 87 7.66 38.17 -14.36
CA GLU A 87 7.10 38.56 -13.05
C GLU A 87 5.55 38.59 -13.02
N GLU A 88 4.87 38.91 -14.12
CA GLU A 88 3.40 38.88 -14.19
C GLU A 88 2.84 37.44 -14.31
N GLU A 89 3.57 36.51 -14.93
CA GLU A 89 3.22 35.09 -14.95
C GLU A 89 3.41 34.41 -13.56
N GLU A 90 4.31 34.97 -12.73
CA GLU A 90 4.55 34.51 -11.35
C GLU A 90 3.42 34.89 -10.37
N ALA A 91 2.57 35.84 -10.74
CA ALA A 91 1.41 36.29 -9.94
C ALA A 91 0.12 35.49 -10.21
N ALA A 92 0.09 34.62 -11.22
CA ALA A 92 -1.01 33.67 -11.39
C ALA A 92 -0.91 32.58 -10.31
N ALA A 93 -1.91 32.49 -9.43
CA ALA A 93 -1.99 31.43 -8.44
C ALA A 93 -1.84 30.07 -9.13
N PHE A 94 -0.86 29.27 -8.70
CA PHE A 94 -0.57 27.96 -9.26
C PHE A 94 -1.83 27.08 -9.27
N ASP A 95 -2.26 26.64 -10.45
CA ASP A 95 -3.37 25.70 -10.59
C ASP A 95 -2.83 24.26 -10.71
N PRO A 96 -3.02 23.40 -9.70
CA PRO A 96 -2.57 22.01 -9.76
C PRO A 96 -3.29 21.18 -10.82
N GLY A 97 -4.41 21.67 -11.36
CA GLY A 97 -5.13 21.09 -12.48
C GLY A 97 -4.37 21.19 -13.79
N THR A 98 -3.47 22.16 -13.96
CA THR A 98 -2.74 22.39 -15.22
C THR A 98 -1.74 21.27 -15.53
N PRO A 99 -1.52 20.89 -16.80
CA PRO A 99 -0.50 19.92 -17.17
C PRO A 99 0.91 20.36 -16.74
N PRO A 100 1.72 19.48 -16.12
CA PRO A 100 3.06 19.84 -15.67
C PRO A 100 4.00 20.12 -16.85
N PRO A 101 4.99 21.02 -16.69
CA PRO A 101 5.97 21.36 -17.73
C PRO A 101 7.07 20.29 -17.92
N PHE A 102 6.97 19.15 -17.23
CA PHE A 102 7.94 18.05 -17.23
C PHE A 102 7.27 16.71 -17.53
N GLY A 103 8.05 15.76 -18.07
CA GLY A 103 7.61 14.39 -18.32
C GLY A 103 8.09 13.37 -17.29
N LEU A 104 7.49 12.17 -17.31
CA LEU A 104 7.94 11.01 -16.50
C LEU A 104 9.41 10.67 -16.71
N ALA A 105 9.92 10.88 -17.93
CA ALA A 105 11.31 10.58 -18.28
C ALA A 105 12.30 11.48 -17.52
N GLU A 106 11.95 12.76 -17.32
CA GLU A 106 12.79 13.72 -16.59
C GLU A 106 12.83 13.37 -15.11
N ILE A 107 11.68 13.06 -14.50
CA ILE A 107 11.62 12.61 -13.10
C ILE A 107 12.44 11.32 -12.93
N ARG A 108 12.28 10.36 -13.86
CA ARG A 108 13.06 9.11 -13.85
C ARG A 108 14.56 9.36 -13.98
N ALA A 109 14.98 10.34 -14.77
CA ALA A 109 16.39 10.67 -14.99
C ALA A 109 17.04 11.31 -13.76
N ALA A 110 16.26 12.02 -12.94
CA ALA A 110 16.74 12.60 -11.69
C ALA A 110 17.00 11.56 -10.60
N ILE A 111 16.26 10.44 -10.59
CA ILE A 111 16.39 9.39 -9.56
C ILE A 111 17.69 8.59 -9.76
N PRO A 112 18.54 8.45 -8.72
CA PRO A 112 19.79 7.69 -8.79
C PRO A 112 19.59 6.23 -9.25
N LYS A 113 20.53 5.73 -10.05
CA LYS A 113 20.42 4.38 -10.66
C LYS A 113 20.32 3.26 -9.63
N HIS A 114 20.96 3.39 -8.46
CA HIS A 114 20.92 2.36 -7.43
C HIS A 114 19.56 2.30 -6.71
N CYS A 115 18.76 3.37 -6.72
CA CYS A 115 17.41 3.34 -6.15
C CYS A 115 16.51 2.30 -6.85
N TRP A 116 16.79 1.99 -8.12
CA TRP A 116 16.06 1.00 -8.92
C TRP A 116 16.52 -0.44 -8.70
N VAL A 117 17.61 -0.65 -7.97
CA VAL A 117 18.18 -1.98 -7.75
C VAL A 117 17.46 -2.66 -6.60
N LYS A 118 16.86 -3.81 -6.89
CA LYS A 118 16.16 -4.65 -5.92
C LYS A 118 17.15 -5.62 -5.27
N ASP A 119 17.37 -5.46 -3.98
CA ASP A 119 18.15 -6.36 -3.14
C ASP A 119 17.21 -7.28 -2.35
N THR A 120 17.13 -8.54 -2.78
CA THR A 120 16.31 -9.58 -2.15
C THR A 120 16.70 -9.82 -0.70
N TRP A 121 17.99 -9.79 -0.36
CA TRP A 121 18.43 -10.08 1.01
C TRP A 121 18.17 -8.92 1.96
N ARG A 122 18.30 -7.68 1.45
CA ARG A 122 17.85 -6.51 2.19
C ARG A 122 16.35 -6.60 2.48
N SER A 123 15.52 -6.87 1.47
CA SER A 123 14.07 -7.04 1.66
C SER A 123 13.71 -8.17 2.63
N MET A 124 14.37 -9.33 2.52
CA MET A 124 14.18 -10.45 3.46
C MET A 124 14.63 -10.13 4.89
N SER A 125 15.63 -9.26 5.07
CA SER A 125 16.06 -8.82 6.40
C SER A 125 14.98 -7.99 7.10
N TYR A 126 14.23 -7.15 6.36
CA TYR A 126 13.06 -6.44 6.90
C TYR A 126 11.94 -7.41 7.28
N VAL A 127 11.68 -8.44 6.47
CA VAL A 127 10.71 -9.49 6.83
C VAL A 127 11.12 -10.19 8.12
N ALA A 128 12.39 -10.60 8.22
CA ALA A 128 12.90 -11.27 9.42
C ALA A 128 12.81 -10.38 10.66
N ARG A 129 13.21 -9.10 10.54
CA ARG A 129 13.07 -8.09 11.60
C ARG A 129 11.63 -7.99 12.08
N ASP A 130 10.71 -7.76 11.16
CA ASP A 130 9.31 -7.48 11.49
C ASP A 130 8.61 -8.70 12.10
N VAL A 131 8.84 -9.90 11.56
CA VAL A 131 8.30 -11.15 12.11
C VAL A 131 8.86 -11.43 13.51
N VAL A 132 10.16 -11.19 13.74
CA VAL A 132 10.76 -11.34 15.07
C VAL A 132 10.14 -10.36 16.06
N VAL A 133 9.95 -9.10 15.69
CA VAL A 133 9.31 -8.10 16.56
C VAL A 133 7.85 -8.48 16.86
N VAL A 134 7.08 -8.88 15.84
CA VAL A 134 5.70 -9.40 16.01
C VAL A 134 5.65 -10.55 17.01
N ALA A 135 6.52 -11.54 16.86
CA ALA A 135 6.56 -12.68 17.78
C ALA A 135 7.01 -12.27 19.19
N ALA A 136 8.02 -11.40 19.30
CA ALA A 136 8.54 -10.93 20.58
C ALA A 136 7.50 -10.12 21.37
N LEU A 137 6.77 -9.22 20.70
CA LEU A 137 5.67 -8.45 21.30
C LEU A 137 4.59 -9.38 21.83
N ALA A 138 4.14 -10.36 21.03
CA ALA A 138 3.10 -11.30 21.44
C ALA A 138 3.52 -12.16 22.63
N VAL A 139 4.77 -12.67 22.62
CA VAL A 139 5.32 -13.44 23.73
C VAL A 139 5.46 -12.59 24.99
N ALA A 140 5.97 -11.36 24.88
CA ALA A 140 6.12 -10.45 26.01
C ALA A 140 4.77 -10.10 26.63
N ALA A 141 3.79 -9.71 25.82
CA ALA A 141 2.45 -9.38 26.29
C ALA A 141 1.76 -10.57 26.96
N ALA A 142 1.86 -11.77 26.36
CA ALA A 142 1.31 -12.99 26.94
C ALA A 142 1.98 -13.42 28.25
N ARG A 143 3.27 -13.11 28.43
CA ARG A 143 4.01 -13.46 29.66
C ARG A 143 3.74 -12.50 30.82
N VAL A 144 3.54 -11.22 30.51
CA VAL A 144 3.21 -10.22 31.54
C VAL A 144 1.73 -10.24 31.88
N ASP A 145 0.85 -10.47 30.90
CA ASP A 145 -0.61 -10.56 31.00
C ASP A 145 -1.23 -9.54 31.96
N SER A 146 -0.94 -8.26 31.70
CA SER A 146 -1.43 -7.14 32.50
C SER A 146 -2.29 -6.21 31.66
N TRP A 147 -3.39 -5.72 32.23
CA TRP A 147 -4.25 -4.71 31.60
C TRP A 147 -3.54 -3.40 31.28
N LEU A 148 -2.41 -3.11 31.93
CA LEU A 148 -1.56 -1.96 31.57
C LEU A 148 -0.74 -2.22 30.29
N VAL A 149 -0.38 -3.48 30.02
CA VAL A 149 0.43 -3.87 28.86
C VAL A 149 -0.44 -4.04 27.62
N TRP A 150 -1.67 -4.53 27.78
CA TRP A 150 -2.54 -4.84 26.65
C TRP A 150 -2.77 -3.68 25.67
N PRO A 151 -3.12 -2.45 26.10
CA PRO A 151 -3.28 -1.32 25.16
C PRO A 151 -1.99 -0.94 24.42
N LEU A 152 -0.84 -0.97 25.11
CA LEU A 152 0.47 -0.70 24.50
C LEU A 152 0.83 -1.78 23.47
N TYR A 153 0.58 -3.04 23.82
CA TYR A 153 0.74 -4.17 22.91
C TYR A 153 -0.18 -4.03 21.69
N TRP A 154 -1.46 -3.69 21.86
CA TRP A 154 -2.39 -3.56 20.74
C TRP A 154 -1.95 -2.49 19.73
N ALA A 155 -1.52 -1.33 20.22
CA ALA A 155 -1.00 -0.26 19.38
C ALA A 155 0.28 -0.70 18.65
N ALA A 156 1.26 -1.27 19.37
CA ALA A 156 2.52 -1.70 18.79
C ALA A 156 2.33 -2.85 17.79
N GLN A 157 1.59 -3.89 18.18
CA GLN A 157 1.34 -5.09 17.39
C GLN A 157 0.54 -4.78 16.12
N GLY A 158 -0.49 -3.94 16.21
CA GLY A 158 -1.27 -3.52 15.05
C GLY A 158 -0.45 -2.67 14.07
N THR A 159 0.43 -1.81 14.59
CA THR A 159 1.38 -1.04 13.76
C THR A 159 2.38 -1.97 13.06
N MET A 160 2.84 -3.04 13.73
CA MET A 160 3.68 -4.05 13.08
C MET A 160 2.95 -4.91 12.06
N PHE A 161 1.66 -5.19 12.25
CA PHE A 161 0.84 -5.84 11.21
C PHE A 161 0.70 -4.96 9.97
N TRP A 162 0.60 -3.64 10.14
CA TRP A 162 0.71 -2.70 9.04
C TRP A 162 2.10 -2.73 8.38
N ALA A 163 3.20 -2.85 9.14
CA ALA A 163 4.53 -3.04 8.55
C ALA A 163 4.62 -4.30 7.65
N LEU A 164 4.02 -5.42 8.08
CA LEU A 164 3.91 -6.64 7.27
C LEU A 164 3.10 -6.41 6.00
N PHE A 165 2.05 -5.60 6.06
CA PHE A 165 1.26 -5.22 4.90
C PHE A 165 2.12 -4.51 3.85
N VAL A 166 2.93 -3.52 4.27
CA VAL A 166 3.80 -2.75 3.36
C VAL A 166 4.86 -3.66 2.68
N LEU A 167 5.44 -4.61 3.40
CA LEU A 167 6.37 -5.58 2.79
C LEU A 167 5.68 -6.52 1.79
N GLY A 168 4.46 -6.97 2.09
CA GLY A 168 3.66 -7.73 1.12
C GLY A 168 3.18 -6.88 -0.05
N HIS A 169 3.00 -5.58 0.14
CA HIS A 169 2.69 -4.62 -0.90
C HIS A 169 3.88 -4.43 -1.87
N ASP A 170 5.11 -4.32 -1.37
CA ASP A 170 6.33 -4.34 -2.19
C ASP A 170 6.47 -5.65 -3.00
N CYS A 171 6.06 -6.78 -2.42
CA CYS A 171 5.97 -8.03 -3.18
C CYS A 171 4.94 -7.91 -4.32
N GLY A 172 3.81 -7.25 -4.06
CA GLY A 172 2.74 -7.01 -5.03
C GLY A 172 3.17 -6.16 -6.22
N HIS A 173 4.00 -5.14 -6.00
CA HIS A 173 4.64 -4.34 -7.06
C HIS A 173 5.82 -5.05 -7.72
N GLY A 174 6.32 -6.10 -7.08
CA GLY A 174 7.55 -6.76 -7.46
C GLY A 174 8.79 -5.91 -7.21
N SER A 175 8.73 -4.89 -6.35
CA SER A 175 9.89 -4.11 -5.89
C SER A 175 10.70 -4.86 -4.83
N PHE A 176 10.07 -5.78 -4.10
CA PHE A 176 10.71 -6.60 -3.06
C PHE A 176 11.90 -7.44 -3.57
N SER A 177 11.75 -8.11 -4.72
CA SER A 177 12.78 -8.95 -5.34
C SER A 177 12.62 -8.97 -6.86
N SER A 178 13.69 -9.26 -7.59
CA SER A 178 13.64 -9.53 -9.02
C SER A 178 12.98 -10.88 -9.36
N ASP A 179 12.86 -11.78 -8.39
CA ASP A 179 12.13 -13.06 -8.56
C ASP A 179 10.64 -12.90 -8.21
N LEU A 180 9.79 -12.92 -9.24
CA LEU A 180 8.35 -12.80 -9.11
C LEU A 180 7.69 -13.97 -8.37
N LYS A 181 8.29 -15.17 -8.40
CA LYS A 181 7.79 -16.32 -7.64
C LYS A 181 8.07 -16.12 -6.16
N LEU A 182 9.27 -15.67 -5.82
CA LEU A 182 9.60 -15.33 -4.43
C LEU A 182 8.67 -14.25 -3.89
N ASN A 183 8.46 -13.17 -4.64
CA ASN A 183 7.50 -12.13 -4.27
C ASN A 183 6.11 -12.72 -4.03
N SER A 184 5.66 -13.64 -4.89
CA SER A 184 4.34 -14.25 -4.72
C SER A 184 4.26 -15.10 -3.45
N VAL A 185 5.29 -15.92 -3.17
CA VAL A 185 5.34 -16.76 -1.96
C VAL A 185 5.39 -15.90 -0.70
N VAL A 186 6.31 -14.93 -0.63
CA VAL A 186 6.46 -14.05 0.54
C VAL A 186 5.21 -13.18 0.73
N GLY A 187 4.66 -12.63 -0.36
CA GLY A 187 3.42 -11.86 -0.34
C GLY A 187 2.25 -12.65 0.24
N HIS A 188 2.06 -13.92 -0.17
CA HIS A 188 1.02 -14.78 0.41
C HIS A 188 1.21 -15.00 1.92
N PHE A 189 2.43 -15.25 2.39
CA PHE A 189 2.70 -15.43 3.82
C PHE A 189 2.40 -14.15 4.61
N LEU A 190 2.92 -13.01 4.16
CA LEU A 190 2.75 -11.73 4.84
C LEU A 190 1.28 -11.31 4.87
N HIS A 191 0.62 -11.24 3.70
CA HIS A 191 -0.75 -10.75 3.59
C HIS A 191 -1.77 -11.71 4.19
N SER A 192 -1.64 -13.03 3.97
CA SER A 192 -2.61 -13.97 4.54
C SER A 192 -2.55 -13.95 6.07
N SER A 193 -1.37 -13.77 6.68
CA SER A 193 -1.21 -13.70 8.14
C SER A 193 -1.99 -12.56 8.80
N ILE A 194 -2.34 -11.52 8.03
CA ILE A 194 -3.14 -10.35 8.43
C ILE A 194 -4.46 -10.28 7.64
N LEU A 195 -4.97 -11.43 7.20
CA LEU A 195 -6.27 -11.59 6.52
C LEU A 195 -6.46 -10.76 5.25
N VAL A 196 -5.38 -10.51 4.51
CA VAL A 196 -5.41 -9.91 3.17
C VAL A 196 -5.28 -11.00 2.11
N PRO A 197 -6.21 -11.12 1.14
CA PRO A 197 -6.04 -12.02 0.01
C PRO A 197 -5.00 -11.43 -0.97
N TYR A 198 -3.73 -11.79 -0.79
CA TYR A 198 -2.58 -11.28 -1.56
C TYR A 198 -2.85 -11.02 -3.05
N HIS A 199 -3.26 -12.01 -3.86
CA HIS A 199 -3.46 -11.77 -5.29
C HIS A 199 -4.72 -10.96 -5.59
N GLY A 200 -5.80 -11.18 -4.83
CA GLY A 200 -7.02 -10.40 -4.97
C GLY A 200 -6.72 -8.92 -4.77
N TRP A 201 -6.03 -8.59 -3.68
CA TRP A 201 -5.57 -7.24 -3.37
C TRP A 201 -4.49 -6.74 -4.35
N ARG A 202 -3.47 -7.53 -4.69
CA ARG A 202 -2.39 -7.13 -5.61
C ARG A 202 -2.94 -6.67 -6.95
N ILE A 203 -3.94 -7.38 -7.49
CA ILE A 203 -4.52 -7.06 -8.79
C ILE A 203 -5.37 -5.78 -8.71
N SER A 204 -6.23 -5.63 -7.69
CA SER A 204 -7.01 -4.40 -7.52
C SER A 204 -6.12 -3.19 -7.25
N HIS A 205 -5.06 -3.38 -6.47
CA HIS A 205 -4.07 -2.36 -6.19
C HIS A 205 -3.23 -1.99 -7.43
N ARG A 206 -2.87 -2.96 -8.30
CA ARG A 206 -2.30 -2.66 -9.62
C ARG A 206 -3.24 -1.81 -10.47
N THR A 207 -4.54 -2.10 -10.45
CA THR A 207 -5.55 -1.29 -11.16
C THR A 207 -5.62 0.13 -10.59
N HIS A 208 -5.54 0.30 -9.27
CA HIS A 208 -5.41 1.61 -8.62
C HIS A 208 -4.17 2.37 -9.12
N HIS A 209 -2.98 1.77 -9.08
CA HIS A 209 -1.77 2.44 -9.60
C HIS A 209 -1.84 2.76 -11.09
N GLN A 210 -2.56 1.98 -11.89
CA GLN A 210 -2.73 2.26 -13.32
C GLN A 210 -3.72 3.40 -13.60
N ASN A 211 -4.60 3.72 -12.65
CA ASN A 211 -5.74 4.64 -12.84
C ASN A 211 -5.85 5.73 -11.77
N HIS A 212 -4.89 5.84 -10.86
CA HIS A 212 -4.83 6.86 -9.81
C HIS A 212 -5.18 8.26 -10.32
N GLY A 213 -6.02 8.97 -9.58
CA GLY A 213 -6.52 10.30 -9.95
C GLY A 213 -7.55 10.31 -11.09
N HIS A 214 -7.99 9.15 -11.60
CA HIS A 214 -9.12 9.04 -12.54
C HIS A 214 -10.43 8.80 -11.79
N VAL A 215 -11.47 9.57 -12.07
CA VAL A 215 -12.74 9.50 -11.31
C VAL A 215 -13.42 8.12 -11.38
N GLU A 216 -13.50 7.53 -12.58
CA GLU A 216 -14.23 6.28 -12.82
C GLU A 216 -13.38 5.01 -12.67
N ASN A 217 -12.12 5.09 -13.09
CA ASN A 217 -11.27 3.90 -13.24
C ASN A 217 -10.44 3.57 -12.00
N ASP A 218 -10.21 4.54 -11.11
CA ASP A 218 -9.49 4.30 -9.84
C ASP A 218 -10.31 3.42 -8.89
N GLU A 219 -9.66 2.50 -8.16
CA GLU A 219 -10.31 1.45 -7.36
C GLU A 219 -10.56 1.82 -5.90
N SER A 220 -9.61 2.50 -5.27
CA SER A 220 -9.59 2.69 -3.81
C SER A 220 -9.77 4.16 -3.47
N TRP A 221 -10.65 4.46 -2.52
CA TRP A 221 -10.95 5.82 -2.06
C TRP A 221 -11.22 6.88 -3.15
N HIS A 222 -11.55 6.47 -4.38
CA HIS A 222 -11.84 7.38 -5.48
C HIS A 222 -13.13 8.21 -5.22
N PRO A 223 -13.25 9.41 -5.79
CA PRO A 223 -14.41 10.27 -5.59
C PRO A 223 -15.65 9.62 -6.19
N LEU A 224 -16.78 9.84 -5.52
CA LEU A 224 -18.06 9.45 -6.05
C LEU A 224 -18.62 10.60 -6.92
N PRO A 225 -19.03 10.32 -8.17
CA PRO A 225 -19.91 11.24 -8.90
C PRO A 225 -21.15 11.56 -8.07
N GLU A 226 -21.61 12.82 -8.10
CA GLU A 226 -22.73 13.28 -7.28
C GLU A 226 -23.95 12.36 -7.39
N LYS A 227 -24.30 11.92 -8.59
CA LYS A 227 -25.43 11.00 -8.80
C LYS A 227 -25.29 9.70 -8.01
N ILE A 228 -24.09 9.11 -7.96
CA ILE A 228 -23.83 7.88 -7.21
C ILE A 228 -23.91 8.18 -5.71
N TYR A 229 -23.24 9.24 -5.28
CA TYR A 229 -23.22 9.68 -3.87
C TYR A 229 -24.62 9.94 -3.32
N ARG A 230 -25.46 10.68 -4.04
CA ARG A 230 -26.83 11.01 -3.65
C ARG A 230 -27.70 9.75 -3.54
N GLY A 231 -27.45 8.74 -4.38
CA GLY A 231 -28.15 7.46 -4.38
C GLY A 231 -27.70 6.46 -3.30
N LEU A 232 -26.65 6.76 -2.53
CA LEU A 232 -26.21 5.87 -1.44
C LEU A 232 -27.21 5.87 -0.28
N ASP A 233 -27.41 4.69 0.29
CA ASP A 233 -28.17 4.54 1.54
C ASP A 233 -27.43 5.14 2.74
N PHE A 234 -28.17 5.37 3.82
CA PHE A 234 -27.65 6.00 5.03
C PHE A 234 -26.49 5.23 5.68
N VAL A 235 -26.54 3.88 5.68
CA VAL A 235 -25.51 3.05 6.30
C VAL A 235 -24.22 3.16 5.50
N THR A 236 -24.28 3.06 4.17
CA THR A 236 -23.10 3.21 3.31
C THR A 236 -22.47 4.61 3.45
N LYS A 237 -23.28 5.68 3.51
CA LYS A 237 -22.77 7.03 3.75
C LYS A 237 -22.07 7.14 5.10
N LYS A 238 -22.69 6.63 6.17
CA LYS A 238 -22.11 6.66 7.52
C LYS A 238 -20.81 5.86 7.60
N LEU A 239 -20.77 4.67 7.00
CA LEU A 239 -19.57 3.83 6.93
C LEU A 239 -18.43 4.50 6.19
N ARG A 240 -18.72 5.30 5.16
CA ARG A 240 -17.72 5.91 4.29
C ARG A 240 -17.27 7.31 4.71
N PHE A 241 -18.11 8.09 5.40
CA PHE A 241 -17.84 9.51 5.67
C PHE A 241 -17.88 9.90 7.15
N SER A 242 -18.44 9.09 8.06
CA SER A 242 -18.59 9.46 9.48
C SER A 242 -17.62 8.71 10.38
N LEU A 243 -16.71 9.41 11.04
CA LEU A 243 -15.78 8.78 11.99
C LEU A 243 -16.53 8.01 13.10
N PRO A 244 -15.99 6.86 13.56
CA PRO A 244 -14.73 6.22 13.15
C PRO A 244 -14.88 5.21 11.99
N PHE A 245 -16.07 5.05 11.43
CA PHE A 245 -16.40 3.92 10.54
C PHE A 245 -15.54 3.81 9.26
N PRO A 246 -15.10 4.91 8.61
CA PRO A 246 -14.21 4.85 7.45
C PRO A 246 -12.91 4.11 7.73
N MET A 247 -12.45 4.13 8.98
CA MET A 247 -11.21 3.45 9.42
C MET A 247 -11.40 1.94 9.66
N LEU A 248 -12.61 1.42 9.39
CA LEU A 248 -12.96 0.01 9.52
C LEU A 248 -13.44 -0.56 8.17
N ALA A 249 -13.25 0.18 7.08
CA ALA A 249 -13.86 -0.07 5.79
C ALA A 249 -13.17 -1.20 5.02
N TYR A 250 -11.86 -1.40 5.22
CA TYR A 250 -11.06 -2.31 4.39
C TYR A 250 -11.58 -3.75 4.30
N PRO A 251 -11.98 -4.43 5.40
CA PRO A 251 -12.60 -5.75 5.29
C PRO A 251 -13.87 -5.72 4.43
N PHE A 252 -14.70 -4.68 4.50
CA PHE A 252 -15.90 -4.59 3.66
C PHE A 252 -15.54 -4.33 2.19
N TYR A 253 -14.52 -3.50 1.94
CA TYR A 253 -13.96 -3.26 0.61
C TYR A 253 -13.49 -4.57 -0.05
N LEU A 254 -12.85 -5.46 0.70
CA LEU A 254 -12.41 -6.75 0.18
C LEU A 254 -13.58 -7.61 -0.33
N TRP A 255 -14.74 -7.55 0.33
CA TRP A 255 -15.92 -8.35 -0.04
C TRP A 255 -16.78 -7.68 -1.11
N SER A 256 -16.90 -6.36 -1.12
CA SER A 256 -17.91 -5.64 -1.91
C SER A 256 -17.39 -4.50 -2.79
N ARG A 257 -16.09 -4.17 -2.73
CA ARG A 257 -15.45 -3.00 -3.39
C ARG A 257 -16.05 -1.66 -2.97
N SER A 258 -15.48 -0.59 -3.52
CA SER A 258 -15.94 0.79 -3.36
C SER A 258 -17.35 0.97 -3.97
N PRO A 259 -18.22 1.78 -3.33
CA PRO A 259 -19.51 2.16 -3.89
C PRO A 259 -19.44 2.60 -5.36
N GLY A 260 -20.36 2.10 -6.19
CA GLY A 260 -20.35 2.30 -7.64
C GLY A 260 -19.62 1.19 -8.42
N LYS A 261 -18.86 0.32 -7.75
CA LYS A 261 -18.21 -0.85 -8.36
C LYS A 261 -18.81 -2.15 -7.81
N LYS A 262 -18.73 -3.23 -8.60
CA LYS A 262 -19.26 -4.57 -8.25
C LYS A 262 -18.17 -5.61 -8.21
N GLY A 263 -18.34 -6.63 -7.37
CA GLY A 263 -17.41 -7.77 -7.29
C GLY A 263 -16.72 -7.87 -5.94
N SER A 264 -15.85 -8.86 -5.83
CA SER A 264 -15.17 -9.25 -4.59
C SER A 264 -13.73 -9.62 -4.88
N HIS A 265 -12.84 -9.39 -3.92
CA HIS A 265 -11.44 -9.77 -4.01
C HIS A 265 -11.22 -11.29 -3.88
N PHE A 266 -12.24 -12.02 -3.41
CA PHE A 266 -12.19 -13.48 -3.22
C PHE A 266 -12.82 -14.25 -4.38
N HIS A 267 -13.62 -13.59 -5.22
CA HIS A 267 -14.39 -14.24 -6.27
C HIS A 267 -13.61 -14.23 -7.60
N PRO A 268 -13.17 -15.40 -8.13
CA PRO A 268 -12.29 -15.44 -9.30
C PRO A 268 -12.90 -14.84 -10.57
N SER A 269 -14.23 -14.86 -10.71
CA SER A 269 -14.93 -14.25 -11.85
C SER A 269 -15.45 -12.84 -11.53
N SER A 270 -14.88 -12.17 -10.53
CA SER A 270 -15.17 -10.76 -10.24
C SER A 270 -14.69 -9.87 -11.38
N ASP A 271 -15.40 -8.76 -11.64
CA ASP A 271 -15.04 -7.75 -12.66
C ASP A 271 -13.70 -7.05 -12.38
N LEU A 272 -13.10 -7.30 -11.20
CA LEU A 272 -11.74 -6.87 -10.85
C LEU A 272 -10.65 -7.59 -11.65
N PHE A 273 -10.93 -8.80 -12.15
CA PHE A 273 -9.90 -9.72 -12.58
C PHE A 273 -10.03 -10.07 -14.05
N LEU A 274 -8.90 -10.14 -14.75
CA LEU A 274 -8.86 -10.68 -16.10
C LEU A 274 -9.05 -12.21 -16.05
N PRO A 275 -9.58 -12.83 -17.13
CA PRO A 275 -9.81 -14.28 -17.15
C PRO A 275 -8.57 -15.14 -16.86
N ASN A 276 -7.38 -14.66 -17.21
CA ASN A 276 -6.11 -15.35 -16.96
C ASN A 276 -5.62 -15.22 -15.50
N GLU A 277 -6.21 -14.34 -14.70
CA GLU A 277 -5.85 -14.10 -13.29
C GLU A 277 -6.67 -14.94 -12.31
N LYS A 278 -7.67 -15.69 -12.81
CA LYS A 278 -8.57 -16.52 -11.99
C LYS A 278 -7.82 -17.47 -11.04
N LYS A 279 -6.75 -18.09 -11.50
CA LYS A 279 -5.96 -19.05 -10.70
C LYS A 279 -5.22 -18.37 -9.55
N ASP A 280 -4.76 -17.14 -9.76
CA ASP A 280 -4.11 -16.34 -8.74
C ASP A 280 -5.11 -16.03 -7.62
N VAL A 281 -6.34 -15.62 -7.97
CA VAL A 281 -7.41 -15.35 -7.00
C VAL A 281 -7.78 -16.61 -6.22
N ILE A 282 -7.96 -17.76 -6.88
CA ILE A 282 -8.24 -19.03 -6.21
C ILE A 282 -7.14 -19.38 -5.20
N THR A 283 -5.88 -19.26 -5.61
CA THR A 283 -4.72 -19.53 -4.74
C THR A 283 -4.74 -18.62 -3.51
N SER A 284 -4.99 -17.34 -3.71
CA SER A 284 -5.04 -16.36 -2.63
C SER A 284 -6.21 -16.59 -1.66
N THR A 285 -7.38 -16.93 -2.18
CA THR A 285 -8.55 -17.28 -1.36
C THR A 285 -8.29 -18.56 -0.57
N ALA A 286 -7.56 -19.54 -1.13
CA ALA A 286 -7.17 -20.75 -0.42
C ALA A 286 -6.18 -20.44 0.73
N CYS A 287 -5.13 -19.63 0.48
CA CYS A 287 -4.18 -19.20 1.50
C CYS A 287 -4.85 -18.42 2.64
N TRP A 288 -5.74 -17.49 2.30
CA TRP A 288 -6.55 -16.75 3.26
C TRP A 288 -7.44 -17.68 4.09
N SER A 289 -8.14 -18.62 3.45
CA SER A 289 -9.01 -19.58 4.14
C SER A 289 -8.22 -20.49 5.07
N ALA A 290 -7.01 -20.89 4.68
CA ALA A 290 -6.10 -21.65 5.54
C ALA A 290 -5.70 -20.83 6.79
N MET A 291 -5.42 -19.54 6.64
CA MET A 291 -5.16 -18.68 7.80
C MET A 291 -6.38 -18.58 8.73
N VAL A 292 -7.58 -18.39 8.18
CA VAL A 292 -8.80 -18.37 9.00
C VAL A 292 -9.00 -19.67 9.77
N ALA A 293 -8.74 -20.82 9.14
CA ALA A 293 -8.79 -22.11 9.83
C ALA A 293 -7.75 -22.22 10.95
N ILE A 294 -6.53 -21.70 10.74
CA ILE A 294 -5.49 -21.63 11.77
C ILE A 294 -5.96 -20.75 12.94
N LEU A 295 -6.49 -19.56 12.67
CA LEU A 295 -6.99 -18.65 13.70
C LEU A 295 -8.18 -19.25 14.47
N ALA A 296 -9.09 -19.95 13.79
CA ALA A 296 -10.18 -20.66 14.43
C ALA A 296 -9.67 -21.78 15.35
N GLY A 297 -8.69 -22.57 14.90
CA GLY A 297 -8.04 -23.61 15.71
C GLY A 297 -7.31 -23.04 16.93
N LEU A 298 -6.58 -21.93 16.76
CA LEU A 298 -5.93 -21.22 17.87
C LEU A 298 -6.95 -20.63 18.84
N THR A 299 -8.07 -20.12 18.34
CA THR A 299 -9.18 -19.61 19.17
C THR A 299 -9.83 -20.71 20.00
N TRP A 300 -10.01 -21.89 19.41
CA TRP A 300 -10.48 -23.08 20.14
C TRP A 300 -9.49 -23.53 21.21
N PHE A 301 -8.19 -23.54 20.90
CA PHE A 301 -7.14 -24.04 21.80
C PHE A 301 -6.79 -23.07 22.94
N MET A 302 -6.62 -21.78 22.64
CA MET A 302 -6.19 -20.75 23.59
C MET A 302 -7.36 -20.04 24.29
N GLY A 303 -8.57 -20.20 23.76
CA GLY A 303 -9.77 -19.52 24.21
C GLY A 303 -10.01 -18.17 23.50
N PRO A 304 -11.28 -17.78 23.33
CA PRO A 304 -11.66 -16.61 22.55
C PRO A 304 -11.13 -15.29 23.11
N LEU A 305 -11.11 -15.12 24.43
CA LEU A 305 -10.61 -13.89 25.06
C LEU A 305 -9.11 -13.70 24.81
N GLN A 306 -8.33 -14.79 24.85
CA GLN A 306 -6.89 -14.70 24.62
C GLN A 306 -6.58 -14.34 23.16
N MET A 307 -7.29 -14.95 22.20
CA MET A 307 -7.15 -14.60 20.78
C MET A 307 -7.65 -13.19 20.46
N LEU A 308 -8.70 -12.72 21.16
CA LEU A 308 -9.15 -11.34 21.06
C LEU A 308 -8.03 -10.36 21.43
N LYS A 309 -7.38 -10.58 22.58
CA LYS A 309 -6.27 -9.76 23.06
C LYS A 309 -5.03 -9.87 22.17
N LEU A 310 -4.64 -11.07 21.74
CA LEU A 310 -3.38 -11.30 21.03
C LEU A 310 -3.43 -10.96 19.54
N TYR A 311 -4.56 -11.19 18.87
CA TYR A 311 -4.63 -11.10 17.41
C TYR A 311 -5.74 -10.17 16.93
N PHE A 312 -6.98 -10.35 17.38
CA PHE A 312 -8.10 -9.64 16.75
C PHE A 312 -8.15 -8.14 17.06
N ILE A 313 -7.78 -7.71 18.28
CA ILE A 313 -7.65 -6.27 18.57
C ILE A 313 -6.49 -5.65 17.76
N PRO A 314 -5.26 -6.20 17.77
CA PRO A 314 -4.20 -5.73 16.89
C PRO A 314 -4.55 -5.72 15.40
N TYR A 315 -5.30 -6.71 14.92
CA TYR A 315 -5.79 -6.76 13.55
C TYR A 315 -6.66 -5.55 13.20
N TRP A 316 -7.58 -5.16 14.08
CA TRP A 316 -8.39 -3.95 13.87
C TRP A 316 -7.57 -2.67 13.94
N VAL A 317 -6.52 -2.61 14.76
CA VAL A 317 -5.55 -1.50 14.72
C VAL A 317 -4.82 -1.44 13.37
N PHE A 318 -4.43 -2.58 12.80
CA PHE A 318 -3.90 -2.65 11.44
C PHE A 318 -4.90 -2.15 10.39
N VAL A 319 -6.17 -2.58 10.47
CA VAL A 319 -7.22 -2.12 9.55
C VAL A 319 -7.36 -0.59 9.61
N MET A 320 -7.37 -0.02 10.82
CA MET A 320 -7.40 1.43 11.00
C MET A 320 -6.18 2.11 10.38
N TRP A 321 -4.98 1.56 10.55
CA TRP A 321 -3.78 2.07 9.89
C TRP A 321 -3.88 2.04 8.36
N LEU A 322 -4.36 0.92 7.80
CA LEU A 322 -4.49 0.76 6.36
C LEU A 322 -5.46 1.80 5.78
N ASP A 323 -6.66 1.91 6.33
CA ASP A 323 -7.66 2.86 5.85
C ASP A 323 -7.19 4.31 6.07
N PHE A 324 -6.54 4.60 7.21
CA PHE A 324 -6.00 5.92 7.51
C PHE A 324 -4.93 6.38 6.51
N VAL A 325 -3.90 5.55 6.31
CA VAL A 325 -2.76 5.87 5.44
C VAL A 325 -3.22 5.96 4.00
N THR A 326 -3.97 4.96 3.53
CA THR A 326 -4.47 4.96 2.14
C THR A 326 -5.43 6.13 1.88
N TYR A 327 -6.26 6.54 2.82
CA TYR A 327 -7.10 7.72 2.64
C TYR A 327 -6.26 9.01 2.55
N LEU A 328 -5.37 9.25 3.52
CA LEU A 328 -4.61 10.50 3.62
C LEU A 328 -3.55 10.70 2.54
N HIS A 329 -3.14 9.62 1.90
CA HIS A 329 -2.28 9.65 0.72
C HIS A 329 -2.98 10.15 -0.55
N HIS A 330 -4.32 10.17 -0.55
CA HIS A 330 -5.15 10.61 -1.68
C HIS A 330 -6.11 11.75 -1.33
N HIS A 331 -6.16 12.18 -0.07
CA HIS A 331 -7.13 13.14 0.46
C HIS A 331 -6.53 14.06 1.53
N GLY A 332 -7.25 15.14 1.84
CA GLY A 332 -6.94 16.00 2.99
C GLY A 332 -5.76 16.93 2.77
N HIS A 333 -5.53 17.38 1.55
CA HIS A 333 -4.66 18.54 1.33
C HIS A 333 -5.46 19.84 1.56
N GLU A 334 -4.79 20.93 1.93
CA GLU A 334 -5.45 22.22 2.17
C GLU A 334 -5.98 22.84 0.87
N GLU A 335 -5.17 22.75 -0.19
CA GLU A 335 -5.61 23.03 -1.55
C GLU A 335 -6.35 21.85 -2.15
N LYS A 336 -7.45 22.10 -2.87
CA LYS A 336 -8.23 21.05 -3.51
C LYS A 336 -7.39 20.34 -4.57
N LEU A 337 -7.34 19.02 -4.49
CA LEU A 337 -6.68 18.19 -5.48
C LEU A 337 -7.61 17.91 -6.66
N PRO A 338 -7.12 18.05 -7.90
CA PRO A 338 -7.92 17.73 -9.08
C PRO A 338 -8.11 16.22 -9.21
N TRP A 339 -9.23 15.84 -9.77
CA TRP A 339 -9.52 14.51 -10.30
C TRP A 339 -9.86 14.65 -11.76
N TYR A 340 -9.41 13.69 -12.56
CA TYR A 340 -9.45 13.81 -14.02
C TYR A 340 -10.38 12.78 -14.67
N ARG A 341 -10.88 13.13 -15.86
CA ARG A 341 -11.66 12.26 -16.74
C ARG A 341 -11.18 12.35 -18.18
N GLY A 342 -11.36 11.26 -18.91
CA GLY A 342 -11.20 11.24 -20.37
C GLY A 342 -9.83 11.74 -20.81
N LYS A 343 -9.80 12.75 -21.69
CA LYS A 343 -8.54 13.30 -22.25
C LYS A 343 -7.70 14.11 -21.26
N GLU A 344 -8.30 14.56 -20.16
CA GLU A 344 -7.55 15.30 -19.12
C GLU A 344 -6.70 14.37 -18.28
N TRP A 345 -7.08 13.10 -18.17
CA TRP A 345 -6.32 12.15 -17.38
C TRP A 345 -5.06 11.68 -18.12
N SER A 346 -3.95 11.64 -17.40
CA SER A 346 -2.75 10.91 -17.76
C SER A 346 -2.14 10.30 -16.51
N TYR A 347 -1.36 9.23 -16.66
CA TYR A 347 -0.67 8.58 -15.54
C TYR A 347 0.15 9.58 -14.68
N LEU A 348 0.87 10.50 -15.33
CA LEU A 348 1.64 11.53 -14.62
C LEU A 348 0.73 12.47 -13.82
N ARG A 349 -0.28 13.06 -14.47
CA ARG A 349 -1.21 14.00 -13.80
C ARG A 349 -1.89 13.32 -12.62
N GLY A 350 -2.34 12.07 -12.79
CA GLY A 350 -2.91 11.26 -11.71
C GLY A 350 -1.95 10.97 -10.56
N GLY A 351 -0.66 10.75 -10.84
CA GLY A 351 0.37 10.60 -9.80
C GLY A 351 0.61 11.84 -8.97
N LEU A 352 0.55 13.01 -9.61
CA LEU A 352 0.76 14.31 -8.94
C LEU A 352 -0.40 14.73 -8.04
N THR A 353 -1.51 13.98 -8.01
CA THR A 353 -2.61 14.21 -7.05
C THR A 353 -2.44 13.44 -5.74
N THR A 354 -1.46 12.54 -5.67
CA THR A 354 -1.12 11.86 -4.41
C THR A 354 -0.34 12.78 -3.48
N ILE A 355 -0.35 12.46 -2.18
CA ILE A 355 0.21 13.31 -1.13
C ILE A 355 1.20 12.51 -0.30
N ASP A 356 2.40 13.05 -0.13
CA ASP A 356 3.35 12.52 0.84
C ASP A 356 2.87 12.86 2.27
N ARG A 357 3.05 11.93 3.22
CA ARG A 357 2.68 12.13 4.63
C ARG A 357 3.83 11.72 5.55
N ASP A 358 4.13 12.58 6.52
CA ASP A 358 5.11 12.29 7.56
C ASP A 358 4.42 11.69 8.80
N TYR A 359 4.76 10.45 9.15
CA TYR A 359 4.23 9.74 10.31
C TYR A 359 5.15 9.80 11.55
N GLY A 360 6.18 10.65 11.55
CA GLY A 360 7.10 10.81 12.68
C GLY A 360 7.97 9.58 12.90
N TRP A 361 8.08 9.10 14.15
CA TRP A 361 8.88 7.90 14.47
C TRP A 361 8.36 6.62 13.81
N ILE A 362 7.12 6.65 13.33
CA ILE A 362 6.46 5.49 12.73
C ILE A 362 6.90 5.28 11.27
N ASN A 363 7.46 6.28 10.59
CA ASN A 363 7.89 6.17 9.18
C ASN A 363 8.75 4.92 8.91
N ASN A 364 9.77 4.68 9.75
CA ASN A 364 10.66 3.54 9.57
C ASN A 364 9.96 2.18 9.80
N ILE A 365 8.94 2.14 10.65
CA ILE A 365 8.11 0.96 10.88
C ILE A 365 7.21 0.73 9.67
N HIS A 366 6.71 1.81 9.08
CA HIS A 366 5.88 1.81 7.86
C HIS A 366 6.70 1.62 6.59
N HIS A 367 8.01 1.36 6.70
CA HIS A 367 8.92 1.23 5.57
C HIS A 367 8.87 2.46 4.65
N ASP A 368 8.72 3.66 5.24
CA ASP A 368 8.76 4.95 4.54
C ASP A 368 7.73 5.09 3.40
N ILE A 369 6.66 4.30 3.41
CA ILE A 369 5.57 4.36 2.41
C ILE A 369 4.86 5.73 2.35
N GLY A 370 5.09 6.58 3.35
CA GLY A 370 4.63 7.98 3.37
C GLY A 370 5.17 8.83 2.22
N THR A 371 6.26 8.43 1.54
CA THR A 371 6.73 9.04 0.29
C THR A 371 5.93 8.52 -0.91
N HIS A 372 4.64 8.84 -0.91
CA HIS A 372 3.64 8.21 -1.75
C HIS A 372 3.65 8.68 -3.21
N VAL A 373 4.09 9.91 -3.50
CA VAL A 373 4.12 10.45 -4.86
C VAL A 373 5.05 9.65 -5.77
N ILE A 374 6.31 9.49 -5.36
CA ILE A 374 7.28 8.68 -6.11
C ILE A 374 6.91 7.21 -6.10
N HIS A 375 6.36 6.71 -5.00
CA HIS A 375 5.83 5.36 -4.94
C HIS A 375 4.73 5.14 -6.01
N HIS A 376 3.82 6.10 -6.21
CA HIS A 376 2.78 6.00 -7.24
C HIS A 376 3.29 6.09 -8.67
N LEU A 377 4.23 7.00 -8.92
CA LEU A 377 4.83 7.19 -10.24
C LEU A 377 5.78 6.03 -10.61
N PHE A 378 6.43 5.42 -9.62
CA PHE A 378 7.44 4.39 -9.81
C PHE A 378 7.38 3.29 -8.72
N PRO A 379 6.29 2.49 -8.66
CA PRO A 379 6.09 1.46 -7.63
C PRO A 379 7.14 0.34 -7.64
N GLN A 380 7.97 0.26 -8.68
CA GLN A 380 9.10 -0.64 -8.82
C GLN A 380 10.31 -0.29 -7.94
N ILE A 381 10.36 0.92 -7.36
CA ILE A 381 11.41 1.34 -6.43
C ILE A 381 11.12 0.66 -5.08
N PRO A 382 12.07 -0.10 -4.50
CA PRO A 382 11.89 -0.71 -3.18
C PRO A 382 11.73 0.35 -2.09
N HIS A 383 10.94 0.03 -1.07
CA HIS A 383 10.65 0.94 0.04
C HIS A 383 11.89 1.61 0.65
N TYR A 384 12.98 0.85 0.83
CA TYR A 384 14.23 1.32 1.45
C TYR A 384 15.06 2.30 0.60
N ASN A 385 14.59 2.62 -0.61
CA ASN A 385 15.18 3.63 -1.50
C ASN A 385 14.21 4.78 -1.79
N LEU A 386 12.97 4.76 -1.27
CA LEU A 386 11.94 5.74 -1.64
C LEU A 386 12.28 7.16 -1.17
N ILE A 387 12.82 7.33 0.03
CA ILE A 387 13.22 8.66 0.55
C ILE A 387 14.22 9.31 -0.40
N GLU A 388 15.30 8.61 -0.74
CA GLU A 388 16.34 9.13 -1.64
C GLU A 388 15.78 9.43 -3.04
N ALA A 389 14.91 8.56 -3.56
CA ALA A 389 14.26 8.78 -4.85
C ALA A 389 13.35 10.01 -4.83
N THR A 390 12.62 10.25 -3.73
CA THR A 390 11.79 11.44 -3.53
C THR A 390 12.61 12.71 -3.42
N GLU A 391 13.69 12.70 -2.64
CA GLU A 391 14.60 13.84 -2.53
C GLU A 391 15.22 14.21 -3.88
N ALA A 392 15.62 13.22 -4.68
CA ALA A 392 16.21 13.45 -6.00
C ALA A 392 15.19 13.95 -7.03
N ALA A 393 13.93 13.49 -6.95
CA ALA A 393 12.87 13.89 -7.88
C ALA A 393 12.23 15.25 -7.54
N ARG A 394 12.26 15.66 -6.27
CA ARG A 394 11.64 16.88 -5.75
C ARG A 394 11.95 18.14 -6.56
N PRO A 395 13.21 18.44 -6.97
CA PRO A 395 13.52 19.62 -7.79
C PRO A 395 12.83 19.61 -9.16
N VAL A 396 12.62 18.42 -9.76
CA VAL A 396 11.94 18.28 -11.06
C VAL A 396 10.43 18.52 -10.91
N LEU A 397 9.85 18.03 -9.81
CA LEU A 397 8.42 18.16 -9.54
C LEU A 397 8.01 19.62 -9.25
N GLY A 398 8.92 20.43 -8.68
CA GLY A 398 8.71 21.86 -8.45
C GLY A 398 7.42 22.15 -7.67
N LYS A 399 6.60 23.09 -8.18
CA LYS A 399 5.32 23.49 -7.56
C LYS A 399 4.29 22.35 -7.47
N TYR A 400 4.43 21.27 -8.23
CA TYR A 400 3.54 20.11 -8.16
C TYR A 400 3.86 19.18 -6.98
N TYR A 401 5.04 19.30 -6.36
CA TYR A 401 5.36 18.56 -5.15
C TYR A 401 4.87 19.33 -3.91
N ARG A 402 4.11 18.64 -3.07
CA ARG A 402 3.57 19.19 -1.82
C ARG A 402 4.39 18.67 -0.67
N GLU A 403 5.18 19.54 -0.07
CA GLU A 403 5.98 19.19 1.09
C GLU A 403 5.07 18.73 2.24
N PRO A 404 5.30 17.53 2.81
CA PRO A 404 4.52 17.08 3.96
C PRO A 404 4.79 17.95 5.18
N GLU A 405 3.72 18.33 5.89
CA GLU A 405 3.84 18.88 7.25
C GLU A 405 4.59 17.87 8.14
N LYS A 406 5.63 18.35 8.83
CA LYS A 406 6.47 17.49 9.66
C LYS A 406 5.74 17.07 10.93
N SER A 407 5.74 15.77 11.19
CA SER A 407 5.21 15.23 12.44
C SER A 407 6.19 15.44 13.59
N GLY A 408 5.65 15.57 14.80
CA GLY A 408 6.41 15.30 16.02
C GLY A 408 6.74 13.80 16.14
N PRO A 409 6.98 13.29 17.37
CA PRO A 409 7.17 11.85 17.57
C PRO A 409 6.03 10.99 17.03
N LEU A 410 4.79 11.48 17.16
CA LEU A 410 3.56 10.84 16.69
C LEU A 410 2.77 11.81 15.79
N PRO A 411 2.05 11.31 14.77
CA PRO A 411 1.43 12.16 13.75
C PRO A 411 0.02 12.63 14.12
N PHE A 412 -0.17 13.21 15.31
CA PHE A 412 -1.51 13.60 15.78
C PHE A 412 -2.18 14.66 14.92
N HIS A 413 -1.43 15.51 14.22
CA HIS A 413 -1.97 16.52 13.31
C HIS A 413 -2.79 15.87 12.17
N LEU A 414 -2.38 14.68 11.71
CA LEU A 414 -3.07 13.94 10.64
C LEU A 414 -4.49 13.50 11.04
N LEU A 415 -4.79 13.36 12.34
CA LEU A 415 -6.17 13.10 12.79
C LEU A 415 -7.09 14.30 12.50
N GLY A 416 -6.57 15.52 12.67
CA GLY A 416 -7.29 16.74 12.31
C GLY A 416 -7.46 16.87 10.80
N VAL A 417 -6.44 16.51 10.02
CA VAL A 417 -6.50 16.44 8.56
C VAL A 417 -7.58 15.47 8.09
N LEU A 418 -7.59 14.25 8.64
CA LEU A 418 -8.61 13.23 8.34
C LEU A 418 -10.02 13.74 8.65
N ALA A 419 -10.24 14.25 9.86
CA ALA A 419 -11.56 14.72 10.28
C ALA A 419 -12.06 15.88 9.41
N ARG A 420 -11.17 16.81 9.03
CA ARG A 420 -11.51 17.90 8.11
C ARG A 420 -11.84 17.37 6.72
N SER A 421 -11.01 16.49 6.17
CA SER A 421 -11.17 15.93 4.82
C SER A 421 -12.47 15.15 4.69
N LEU A 422 -12.79 14.26 5.64
CA LEU A 422 -14.06 13.52 5.64
C LEU A 422 -15.30 14.42 5.67
N ARG A 423 -15.19 15.62 6.25
CA ARG A 423 -16.27 16.62 6.29
C ARG A 423 -16.44 17.41 5.00
N ILE A 424 -15.44 17.47 4.13
CA ILE A 424 -15.49 18.32 2.93
C ILE A 424 -15.37 17.55 1.61
N ASP A 425 -14.82 16.33 1.64
CA ASP A 425 -14.53 15.51 0.47
C ASP A 425 -15.60 14.44 0.27
N HIS A 426 -16.83 14.87 -0.08
CA HIS A 426 -17.97 13.95 -0.18
C HIS A 426 -18.19 13.41 -1.61
N PHE A 427 -18.21 14.29 -2.60
CA PHE A 427 -18.49 13.93 -3.99
C PHE A 427 -17.81 14.89 -4.98
N VAL A 428 -17.83 14.53 -6.27
CA VAL A 428 -17.39 15.39 -7.38
C VAL A 428 -18.53 15.60 -8.38
N SER A 429 -18.50 16.72 -9.10
CA SER A 429 -19.47 17.03 -10.16
C SER A 429 -19.59 15.88 -11.17
N ASP A 430 -20.81 15.54 -11.58
CA ASP A 430 -21.08 14.53 -12.62
C ASP A 430 -20.53 14.95 -14.00
N THR A 431 -20.23 16.24 -14.21
CA THR A 431 -19.72 16.80 -15.46
C THR A 431 -18.36 17.48 -15.27
N GLY A 432 -17.62 17.64 -16.37
CA GLY A 432 -16.29 18.26 -16.41
C GLY A 432 -15.13 17.26 -16.53
N GLY A 433 -14.06 17.69 -17.22
CA GLY A 433 -12.84 16.89 -17.42
C GLY A 433 -11.85 16.96 -16.25
N ILE A 434 -11.83 18.09 -15.56
CA ILE A 434 -11.08 18.31 -14.30
C ILE A 434 -12.12 18.69 -13.25
N VAL A 435 -12.19 17.93 -12.16
CA VAL A 435 -13.16 18.14 -11.09
C VAL A 435 -12.50 18.10 -9.72
N TYR A 436 -13.17 18.70 -8.74
CA TYR A 436 -12.68 18.81 -7.39
C TYR A 436 -13.75 18.34 -6.41
N TYR A 437 -13.31 17.87 -5.25
CA TYR A 437 -14.21 17.50 -4.18
C TYR A 437 -15.12 18.65 -3.73
N GLN A 438 -16.35 18.29 -3.40
CA GLN A 438 -17.40 19.18 -2.92
C GLN A 438 -18.02 18.63 -1.63
N PRO A 439 -18.33 19.52 -0.66
CA PRO A 439 -18.99 19.11 0.57
C PRO A 439 -20.48 18.85 0.34
N ASP A 440 -21.05 17.88 1.04
CA ASP A 440 -22.49 17.76 1.22
C ASP A 440 -22.93 18.66 2.39
N PRO A 441 -23.72 19.71 2.14
CA PRO A 441 -24.15 20.64 3.20
C PRO A 441 -24.90 19.95 4.34
N GLN A 442 -25.62 18.85 4.05
CA GLN A 442 -26.42 18.14 5.04
C GLN A 442 -25.57 17.37 6.06
N LEU A 443 -24.52 16.68 5.59
CA LEU A 443 -23.59 15.97 6.46
C LEU A 443 -22.64 16.92 7.19
N SER A 444 -22.22 17.99 6.50
CA SER A 444 -21.33 19.01 7.08
C SER A 444 -21.95 19.78 8.27
N GLN A 445 -23.29 19.86 8.34
CA GLN A 445 -24.01 20.54 9.42
C GLN A 445 -24.33 19.65 10.62
N GLN A 446 -24.40 18.31 10.44
CA GLN A 446 -24.74 17.37 11.50
C GLN A 446 -23.60 17.07 12.48
N GLU A 447 -22.36 17.46 12.15
CA GLU A 447 -21.16 17.24 12.97
C GLU A 447 -20.65 18.50 13.71
N LYS A 448 -21.43 19.60 13.70
CA LYS A 448 -21.24 20.75 14.59
C LYS A 448 -22.01 20.53 15.89
#